data_AF-A0A3B8K606-F1
#
_entry.id   AF-A0A3B8K606-F1
#
_cell.length_a   1.000
_cell.length_b   1.000
_cell.length_c   1.000
_cell.angle_alpha   90.00
_cell.angle_beta   90.00
_cell.angle_gamma   90.00
#
_symmetry.space_group_name_H-M   'P 1'
#
loop_
_entity.id
_entity.type
_entity.pdbx_description
1 polymer ?
#
loop_
_entity_poly.entity_id
_entity_poly.type
_entity_poly.pdbx_seq_one_letter_code
_entity_poly.pdbx_strand_id
1 'polypeptide(L)'
;MSKIENYSFPKGLHLLTRWQAGDEAARKEMTAFFDDAIAGNFDADFLTLTSPNCVHSTASVHMLGLSVLHDLYGIESWAYYNTDPYRYVRTNLAVSRLLGIHKFYMTWALYAFTCEPLGQQMMYPDRFPPGADPDAFLINKNNWQDLKTPDFTTGIPKTIDGILSATQELTGVPPLLQISAPYSLAADIYGQEPLLADVVSDPNTVNALLDHLGDEVLGPWMDHHFETFPDGWVELSDASGSPFFIGPENCMQMSIRSIRHMLRDKPYADRVFDNNFRGDFVAGAKKKDRRSRREVQTAEDTSQEKLLELTDAKVSVNPVFIMRLEADKVNVSFYEQEAIKRNLPLTCGIGSPQIDRNSIEDIDATRISIREDARSFVESIKRVCESVDLPQDNHVGVPWPSHVYFEDINGQSHFELVEIILEEVYQSTPFKQLK
;
A
#
# COMPACT_ATOMS: atom_id res chain seq x y z
N MET A 1 32.37 5.32 -9.30
CA MET A 1 31.41 5.79 -8.29
C MET A 1 30.48 6.78 -8.97
N SER A 2 29.31 6.27 -9.32
CA SER A 2 28.14 7.07 -9.61
C SER A 2 27.78 7.87 -8.35
N LYS A 3 27.30 9.10 -8.55
CA LYS A 3 26.76 9.94 -7.48
C LYS A 3 25.25 9.94 -7.60
N ILE A 4 24.53 9.68 -6.51
CA ILE A 4 23.08 9.56 -6.54
C ILE A 4 22.40 10.86 -7.02
N GLU A 5 23.03 12.01 -6.75
CA GLU A 5 22.57 13.33 -7.15
C GLU A 5 22.59 13.54 -8.67
N ASN A 6 23.38 12.76 -9.41
CA ASN A 6 23.37 12.80 -10.87
C ASN A 6 22.03 12.32 -11.46
N TYR A 7 21.25 11.59 -10.66
CA TYR A 7 19.98 10.98 -11.03
C TYR A 7 18.77 11.71 -10.45
N SER A 8 18.95 12.93 -9.95
CA SER A 8 17.85 13.79 -9.50
C SER A 8 16.74 13.85 -10.55
N PHE A 9 15.48 13.85 -10.10
CA PHE A 9 14.31 13.97 -10.98
C PHE A 9 14.48 15.10 -12.02
N PRO A 10 14.20 14.84 -13.32
CA PRO A 10 13.67 13.60 -13.91
C PRO A 10 14.75 12.63 -14.46
N LYS A 11 16.05 12.88 -14.23
CA LYS A 11 17.14 12.15 -14.91
C LYS A 11 17.16 10.65 -14.61
N GLY A 12 16.94 10.26 -13.35
CA GLY A 12 16.88 8.85 -12.96
C GLY A 12 15.72 8.12 -13.66
N LEU A 13 14.59 8.80 -13.83
CA LEU A 13 13.42 8.26 -14.50
C LEU A 13 13.70 8.10 -16.00
N HIS A 14 14.41 9.04 -16.64
CA HIS A 14 14.86 8.89 -18.03
C HIS A 14 15.82 7.70 -18.20
N LEU A 15 16.67 7.41 -17.21
CA LEU A 15 17.49 6.20 -17.21
C LEU A 15 16.62 4.92 -17.15
N LEU A 16 15.61 4.89 -16.26
CA LEU A 16 14.65 3.79 -16.19
C LEU A 16 13.88 3.58 -17.49
N THR A 17 13.44 4.66 -18.15
CA THR A 17 12.77 4.61 -19.46
C THR A 17 13.67 3.99 -20.52
N ARG A 18 14.95 4.38 -20.58
CA ARG A 18 15.91 3.80 -21.53
C ARG A 18 16.20 2.34 -21.23
N TRP A 19 16.35 1.98 -19.95
CA TRP A 19 16.49 0.58 -19.51
C TRP A 19 15.30 -0.26 -19.95
N GLN A 20 14.07 0.21 -19.70
CA GLN A 20 12.83 -0.49 -20.10
C GLN A 20 12.71 -0.65 -21.62
N ALA A 21 13.28 0.28 -22.40
CA ALA A 21 13.34 0.21 -23.85
C ALA A 21 14.43 -0.75 -24.40
N GLY A 22 15.22 -1.39 -23.53
CA GLY A 22 16.27 -2.33 -23.92
C GLY A 22 17.57 -1.66 -24.37
N ASP A 23 17.83 -0.42 -23.96
CA ASP A 23 19.08 0.27 -24.28
C ASP A 23 20.26 -0.32 -23.50
N GLU A 24 21.20 -0.95 -24.21
CA GLU A 24 22.41 -1.57 -23.64
C GLU A 24 23.31 -0.60 -22.87
N ALA A 25 23.38 0.67 -23.28
CA ALA A 25 24.14 1.67 -22.54
C ALA A 25 23.44 2.03 -21.22
N ALA A 26 22.12 2.14 -21.24
CA ALA A 26 21.33 2.35 -20.02
C ALA A 26 21.42 1.14 -19.09
N ARG A 27 21.43 -0.09 -19.62
CA ARG A 27 21.61 -1.30 -18.82
C ARG A 27 22.96 -1.31 -18.09
N LYS A 28 24.05 -0.96 -18.77
CA LYS A 28 25.39 -0.84 -18.15
C LYS A 28 25.43 0.25 -17.07
N GLU A 29 24.79 1.38 -17.33
CA GLU A 29 24.69 2.48 -16.38
C GLU A 29 23.87 2.09 -15.15
N MET A 30 22.73 1.41 -15.34
CA MET A 30 21.92 0.82 -14.28
C MET A 30 22.72 -0.20 -13.46
N THR A 31 23.48 -1.11 -14.09
CA THR A 31 24.35 -2.05 -13.37
C THR A 31 25.32 -1.31 -12.46
N ALA A 32 26.05 -0.31 -12.99
CA ALA A 32 26.98 0.47 -12.17
C ALA A 32 26.28 1.22 -11.02
N PHE A 33 25.09 1.77 -11.25
CA PHE A 33 24.29 2.43 -10.22
C PHE A 33 23.85 1.46 -9.12
N PHE A 34 23.36 0.27 -9.48
CA PHE A 34 22.92 -0.73 -8.50
C PHE A 34 24.09 -1.42 -7.80
N ASP A 35 25.24 -1.59 -8.45
CA ASP A 35 26.48 -2.05 -7.80
C ASP A 35 26.88 -1.07 -6.69
N ASP A 36 26.88 0.23 -6.98
CA ASP A 36 27.17 1.28 -5.98
C ASP A 36 26.10 1.30 -4.86
N ALA A 37 24.82 1.15 -5.19
CA ALA A 37 23.73 1.08 -4.21
C ALA A 37 23.89 -0.13 -3.27
N ILE A 38 24.08 -1.33 -3.81
CA ILE A 38 24.21 -2.59 -3.05
C ILE A 38 25.47 -2.55 -2.16
N ALA A 39 26.55 -1.94 -2.64
CA ALA A 39 27.78 -1.72 -1.88
C ALA A 39 27.62 -0.71 -0.72
N GLY A 40 26.49 -0.01 -0.62
CA GLY A 40 26.21 0.97 0.43
C GLY A 40 26.74 2.37 0.14
N ASN A 41 27.15 2.67 -1.09
CA ASN A 41 27.71 3.98 -1.46
C ASN A 41 26.65 5.11 -1.41
N PHE A 42 25.37 4.76 -1.31
CA PHE A 42 24.25 5.70 -1.23
C PHE A 42 23.60 5.78 0.16
N ASP A 43 24.05 5.01 1.15
CA ASP A 43 23.38 4.89 2.45
C ASP A 43 23.21 6.25 3.15
N ALA A 44 24.20 7.15 3.04
CA ALA A 44 24.13 8.49 3.61
C ALA A 44 23.04 9.37 2.98
N ASP A 45 22.69 9.17 1.71
CA ASP A 45 21.61 9.91 1.03
C ASP A 45 20.24 9.47 1.53
N PHE A 46 20.08 8.20 1.90
CA PHE A 46 18.81 7.65 2.35
C PHE A 46 18.35 8.20 3.70
N LEU A 47 19.26 8.74 4.50
CA LEU A 47 18.97 9.47 5.75
C LEU A 47 18.42 10.89 5.52
N THR A 48 18.45 11.39 4.29
CA THR A 48 17.98 12.75 3.99
C THR A 48 16.46 12.76 3.86
N LEU A 49 15.80 13.33 4.87
CA LEU A 49 14.36 13.55 4.90
C LEU A 49 13.94 14.70 3.95
N THR A 50 12.73 14.62 3.43
CA THR A 50 12.15 15.67 2.58
C THR A 50 11.67 16.88 3.38
N SER A 51 11.44 17.99 2.67
CA SER A 51 10.94 19.22 3.31
C SER A 51 9.52 19.03 3.85
N PRO A 52 9.22 19.36 5.11
CA PRO A 52 7.92 19.06 5.73
C PRO A 52 6.76 19.94 5.23
N ASN A 53 7.03 20.99 4.48
CA ASN A 53 6.03 21.97 4.04
C ASN A 53 5.62 21.81 2.57
N CYS A 54 5.72 20.59 2.02
CA CYS A 54 5.43 20.29 0.62
C CYS A 54 4.47 19.11 0.47
N VAL A 55 3.76 19.07 -0.67
CA VAL A 55 3.09 17.85 -1.12
C VAL A 55 4.17 16.83 -1.49
N HIS A 56 3.95 15.56 -1.19
CA HIS A 56 4.93 14.50 -1.34
C HIS A 56 4.35 13.35 -2.15
N SER A 57 5.24 12.62 -2.81
CA SER A 57 4.91 11.33 -3.41
C SER A 57 5.55 10.17 -2.64
N THR A 58 4.88 9.02 -2.63
CA THR A 58 5.46 7.72 -2.28
C THR A 58 5.01 6.64 -3.25
N ALA A 59 5.65 5.47 -3.22
CA ALA A 59 5.29 4.35 -4.07
C ALA A 59 5.62 3.00 -3.44
N SER A 60 4.78 2.00 -3.69
CA SER A 60 5.18 0.59 -3.63
C SER A 60 6.08 0.28 -4.82
N VAL A 61 7.35 -0.06 -4.58
CA VAL A 61 8.36 -0.25 -5.65
C VAL A 61 9.02 -1.62 -5.68
N HIS A 62 8.64 -2.53 -4.78
CA HIS A 62 9.29 -3.84 -4.66
C HIS A 62 9.24 -4.68 -5.93
N MET A 63 8.16 -4.57 -6.70
CA MET A 63 8.02 -5.25 -8.00
C MET A 63 8.94 -4.64 -9.07
N LEU A 64 9.16 -3.33 -9.05
CA LEU A 64 10.15 -2.69 -9.92
C LEU A 64 11.57 -3.10 -9.52
N GLY A 65 11.88 -3.12 -8.22
CA GLY A 65 13.17 -3.62 -7.71
C GLY A 65 13.45 -5.06 -8.15
N LEU A 66 12.46 -5.95 -8.04
CA LEU A 66 12.56 -7.33 -8.56
C LEU A 66 12.83 -7.34 -10.06
N SER A 67 12.06 -6.56 -10.85
CA SER A 67 12.22 -6.51 -12.30
C SER A 67 13.62 -6.06 -12.72
N VAL A 68 14.17 -5.06 -12.02
CA VAL A 68 15.52 -4.54 -12.27
C VAL A 68 16.57 -5.58 -11.90
N LEU A 69 16.55 -6.13 -10.69
CA LEU A 69 17.58 -7.09 -10.28
C LEU A 69 17.52 -8.41 -11.05
N HIS A 70 16.33 -8.85 -11.45
CA HIS A 70 16.19 -9.98 -12.36
C HIS A 70 16.87 -9.68 -13.71
N ASP A 71 16.61 -8.52 -14.32
CA ASP A 71 17.21 -8.17 -15.62
C ASP A 71 18.74 -7.99 -15.54
N LEU A 72 19.24 -7.33 -14.49
CA LEU A 72 20.66 -7.02 -14.36
C LEU A 72 21.50 -8.22 -13.89
N TYR A 73 20.96 -9.05 -12.99
CA TYR A 73 21.72 -10.08 -12.28
C TYR A 73 21.11 -11.48 -12.33
N GLY A 74 19.92 -11.67 -12.90
CA GLY A 74 19.21 -12.95 -12.89
C GLY A 74 18.70 -13.35 -11.50
N ILE A 75 18.47 -12.39 -10.59
CA ILE A 75 17.91 -12.67 -9.27
C ILE A 75 16.41 -13.00 -9.42
N GLU A 76 16.06 -14.24 -9.10
CA GLU A 76 14.67 -14.73 -9.10
C GLU A 76 13.91 -14.30 -7.85
N SER A 77 12.57 -14.31 -7.93
CA SER A 77 11.64 -13.88 -6.89
C SER A 77 11.97 -14.42 -5.50
N TRP A 78 12.18 -15.73 -5.33
CA TRP A 78 12.49 -16.29 -4.01
C TRP A 78 13.76 -15.67 -3.43
N ALA A 79 14.82 -15.60 -4.22
CA ALA A 79 16.09 -15.04 -3.80
C ALA A 79 15.97 -13.54 -3.50
N TYR A 80 15.20 -12.79 -4.28
CA TYR A 80 14.98 -11.35 -4.10
C TYR A 80 14.49 -11.03 -2.69
N TYR A 81 13.45 -11.72 -2.22
CA TYR A 81 12.83 -11.43 -0.93
C TYR A 81 13.53 -12.11 0.27
N ASN A 82 14.11 -13.31 0.10
CA ASN A 82 14.44 -14.16 1.25
C ASN A 82 15.93 -14.23 1.67
N THR A 83 16.85 -13.60 0.93
CA THR A 83 18.29 -13.90 1.11
C THR A 83 19.10 -12.80 1.79
N ASP A 84 18.88 -11.54 1.44
CA ASP A 84 19.70 -10.41 1.91
C ASP A 84 18.82 -9.17 2.14
N PRO A 85 18.52 -8.84 3.41
CA PRO A 85 17.73 -7.67 3.75
C PRO A 85 18.35 -6.35 3.30
N TYR A 86 19.68 -6.18 3.37
CA TYR A 86 20.33 -4.93 2.96
C TYR A 86 20.28 -4.78 1.44
N ARG A 87 20.49 -5.85 0.68
CA ARG A 87 20.31 -5.82 -0.78
C ARG A 87 18.86 -5.46 -1.13
N TYR A 88 17.88 -6.06 -0.45
CA TYR A 88 16.47 -5.75 -0.65
C TYR A 88 16.19 -4.26 -0.40
N VAL A 89 16.55 -3.76 0.78
CA VAL A 89 16.27 -2.37 1.19
C VAL A 89 16.99 -1.38 0.28
N ARG A 90 18.31 -1.53 0.07
CA ARG A 90 19.11 -0.63 -0.79
C ARG A 90 18.58 -0.59 -2.22
N THR A 91 18.17 -1.73 -2.77
CA THR A 91 17.58 -1.79 -4.12
C THR A 91 16.31 -0.97 -4.20
N ASN A 92 15.39 -1.15 -3.25
CA ASN A 92 14.12 -0.43 -3.24
C ASN A 92 14.31 1.08 -3.03
N LEU A 93 15.19 1.48 -2.12
CA LEU A 93 15.54 2.89 -1.92
C LEU A 93 16.20 3.51 -3.16
N ALA A 94 17.09 2.77 -3.82
CA ALA A 94 17.75 3.21 -5.05
C ALA A 94 16.76 3.37 -6.21
N VAL A 95 15.79 2.45 -6.35
CA VAL A 95 14.68 2.57 -7.31
C VAL A 95 13.83 3.81 -7.01
N SER A 96 13.43 4.02 -5.74
CA SER A 96 12.66 5.22 -5.36
C SER A 96 13.39 6.50 -5.72
N ARG A 97 14.73 6.55 -5.54
CA ARG A 97 15.55 7.70 -5.95
C ARG A 97 15.62 7.88 -7.46
N LEU A 98 15.77 6.80 -8.23
CA LEU A 98 15.71 6.88 -9.70
C LEU A 98 14.36 7.42 -10.17
N LEU A 99 13.25 6.98 -9.58
CA LEU A 99 11.93 7.47 -9.92
C LEU A 99 11.76 8.97 -9.60
N GLY A 100 12.44 9.49 -8.58
CA GLY A 100 12.18 10.83 -8.05
C GLY A 100 11.06 10.85 -7.01
N ILE A 101 10.89 9.74 -6.28
CA ILE A 101 9.92 9.66 -5.17
C ILE A 101 10.48 10.44 -3.97
N HIS A 102 9.61 11.24 -3.33
CA HIS A 102 9.97 12.08 -2.20
C HIS A 102 10.25 11.26 -0.94
N LYS A 103 9.24 10.47 -0.53
CA LYS A 103 9.23 9.76 0.73
C LYS A 103 9.36 8.26 0.47
N PHE A 104 10.24 7.61 1.21
CA PHE A 104 10.42 6.17 1.07
C PHE A 104 9.27 5.41 1.71
N TYR A 105 8.87 4.32 1.05
CA TYR A 105 7.90 3.37 1.55
C TYR A 105 8.43 1.97 1.25
N MET A 106 8.83 1.26 2.30
CA MET A 106 9.39 -0.06 2.18
C MET A 106 8.27 -1.07 2.37
N THR A 107 7.96 -1.79 1.29
CA THR A 107 6.94 -2.85 1.28
C THR A 107 7.48 -4.12 0.65
N TRP A 108 6.69 -5.19 0.67
CA TRP A 108 6.97 -6.50 0.11
C TRP A 108 5.68 -7.19 -0.33
N ALA A 109 5.75 -8.44 -0.77
CA ALA A 109 4.58 -9.24 -1.11
C ALA A 109 3.79 -9.66 0.15
N LEU A 110 3.22 -8.68 0.86
CA LEU A 110 2.67 -8.81 2.21
C LEU A 110 1.61 -9.90 2.32
N TYR A 111 0.76 -10.06 1.31
CA TYR A 111 -0.31 -11.07 1.30
C TYR A 111 0.28 -12.48 1.37
N ALA A 112 1.18 -12.77 0.44
CA ALA A 112 1.92 -14.02 0.41
C ALA A 112 2.72 -14.24 1.70
N PHE A 113 3.37 -13.19 2.19
CA PHE A 113 4.26 -13.26 3.35
C PHE A 113 3.51 -13.43 4.68
N THR A 114 2.24 -13.03 4.74
CA THR A 114 1.39 -13.30 5.91
C THR A 114 0.89 -14.75 5.90
N CYS A 115 0.73 -15.36 4.72
CA CYS A 115 0.25 -16.73 4.56
C CYS A 115 1.32 -17.80 4.78
N GLU A 116 2.53 -17.61 4.23
CA GLU A 116 3.59 -18.62 4.22
C GLU A 116 3.95 -19.16 5.63
N PRO A 117 4.05 -18.33 6.69
CA PRO A 117 4.37 -18.82 8.03
C PRO A 117 3.31 -19.74 8.65
N LEU A 118 2.08 -19.70 8.13
CA LEU A 118 0.99 -20.59 8.53
C LEU A 118 1.09 -21.96 7.84
N GLY A 119 2.01 -22.12 6.89
CA GLY A 119 2.17 -23.34 6.09
C GLY A 119 1.38 -23.32 4.78
N GLN A 120 0.86 -22.17 4.35
CA GLN A 120 0.23 -22.02 3.03
C GLN A 120 1.25 -22.36 1.95
N GLN A 121 0.83 -23.16 0.96
CA GLN A 121 1.66 -23.45 -0.20
C GLN A 121 1.80 -22.19 -1.05
N MET A 122 3.05 -21.84 -1.39
CA MET A 122 3.40 -20.61 -2.08
C MET A 122 3.96 -20.88 -3.47
N MET A 123 3.72 -19.95 -4.40
CA MET A 123 4.32 -19.91 -5.73
C MET A 123 5.32 -18.75 -5.80
N TYR A 124 6.51 -19.01 -6.35
CA TYR A 124 7.58 -18.02 -6.54
C TYR A 124 7.95 -17.91 -8.03
N PRO A 125 7.09 -17.29 -8.87
CA PRO A 125 7.42 -17.03 -10.26
C PRO A 125 8.61 -16.07 -10.40
N ASP A 126 9.61 -16.41 -11.24
CA ASP A 126 10.91 -15.72 -11.29
C ASP A 126 10.86 -14.19 -11.36
N ARG A 127 9.89 -13.64 -12.10
CA ARG A 127 9.76 -12.20 -12.42
C ARG A 127 8.61 -11.49 -11.71
N PHE A 128 7.87 -12.18 -10.85
CA PHE A 128 6.68 -11.65 -10.19
C PHE A 128 6.77 -11.88 -8.68
N PRO A 129 6.11 -11.05 -7.86
CA PRO A 129 6.01 -11.31 -6.43
C PRO A 129 5.42 -12.70 -6.16
N PRO A 130 5.76 -13.34 -5.02
CA PRO A 130 5.14 -14.59 -4.64
C PRO A 130 3.65 -14.43 -4.39
N GLY A 131 2.92 -15.53 -4.50
CA GLY A 131 1.49 -15.63 -4.21
C GLY A 131 1.14 -16.97 -3.58
N ALA A 132 0.03 -17.02 -2.83
CA ALA A 132 -0.52 -18.28 -2.37
C ALA A 132 -0.94 -19.12 -3.58
N ASP A 133 -0.73 -20.43 -3.52
CA ASP A 133 -1.18 -21.36 -4.55
C ASP A 133 -2.72 -21.46 -4.51
N PRO A 134 -3.43 -20.99 -5.56
CA PRO A 134 -4.88 -20.92 -5.57
C PRO A 134 -5.55 -22.31 -5.61
N ASP A 135 -4.80 -23.37 -5.90
CA ASP A 135 -5.31 -24.75 -5.93
C ASP A 135 -5.04 -25.51 -4.62
N ALA A 136 -4.36 -24.90 -3.65
CA ALA A 136 -3.91 -25.54 -2.42
C ALA A 136 -4.25 -24.72 -1.16
N PHE A 137 -5.54 -24.48 -0.91
CA PHE A 137 -6.01 -23.80 0.30
C PHE A 137 -5.62 -24.55 1.58
N LEU A 138 -5.00 -23.84 2.53
CA LEU A 138 -4.53 -24.38 3.80
C LEU A 138 -5.67 -24.79 4.74
N ILE A 139 -6.74 -23.99 4.81
CA ILE A 139 -7.83 -24.19 5.76
C ILE A 139 -9.20 -24.31 5.09
N ASN A 140 -10.16 -24.82 5.86
CA ASN A 140 -11.58 -24.93 5.54
C ASN A 140 -12.39 -24.88 6.84
N LYS A 141 -13.72 -25.04 6.77
CA LYS A 141 -14.63 -25.01 7.94
C LYS A 141 -14.24 -25.93 9.09
N ASN A 142 -13.54 -27.03 8.81
CA ASN A 142 -13.30 -28.09 9.78
C ASN A 142 -11.97 -27.96 10.52
N ASN A 143 -11.02 -27.18 10.02
CA ASN A 143 -9.64 -27.15 10.54
C ASN A 143 -9.11 -25.72 10.79
N TRP A 144 -9.89 -24.66 10.60
CA TRP A 144 -9.37 -23.30 10.78
C TRP A 144 -8.93 -23.01 12.23
N GLN A 145 -9.55 -23.67 13.22
CA GLN A 145 -9.19 -23.56 14.64
C GLN A 145 -7.80 -24.12 14.94
N ASP A 146 -7.26 -24.94 14.05
CA ASP A 146 -5.95 -25.56 14.20
C ASP A 146 -4.81 -24.58 13.92
N LEU A 147 -5.09 -23.43 13.29
CA LEU A 147 -4.11 -22.36 13.11
C LEU A 147 -3.60 -21.86 14.46
N LYS A 148 -2.30 -21.58 14.49
CA LYS A 148 -1.55 -21.12 15.67
C LYS A 148 -0.65 -19.96 15.31
N THR A 149 -0.14 -19.31 16.34
CA THR A 149 0.88 -18.27 16.24
C THR A 149 2.09 -18.75 15.42
N PRO A 150 2.52 -17.99 14.40
CA PRO A 150 3.74 -18.31 13.65
C PRO A 150 4.99 -18.34 14.54
N ASP A 151 6.02 -19.07 14.08
CA ASP A 151 7.37 -18.93 14.66
C ASP A 151 8.03 -17.66 14.13
N PHE A 152 8.20 -16.67 15.00
CA PHE A 152 8.81 -15.39 14.63
C PHE A 152 10.35 -15.45 14.52
N THR A 153 10.98 -16.55 14.92
CA THR A 153 12.45 -16.67 14.97
C THR A 153 13.07 -17.24 13.68
N THR A 154 12.24 -17.68 12.74
CA THR A 154 12.65 -18.30 11.47
C THR A 154 11.76 -17.83 10.31
N GLY A 155 12.07 -18.25 9.08
CA GLY A 155 11.24 -18.01 7.90
C GLY A 155 10.95 -16.54 7.60
N ILE A 156 9.77 -16.28 7.02
CA ILE A 156 9.32 -14.95 6.60
C ILE A 156 9.28 -13.93 7.75
N PRO A 157 8.80 -14.23 8.97
CA PRO A 157 8.83 -13.25 10.05
C PRO A 157 10.24 -12.72 10.34
N LYS A 158 11.23 -13.61 10.41
CA LYS A 158 12.63 -13.20 10.58
C LYS A 158 13.16 -12.40 9.38
N THR A 159 12.78 -12.79 8.17
CA THR A 159 13.13 -12.04 6.95
C THR A 159 12.59 -10.60 7.02
N ILE A 160 11.33 -10.43 7.43
CA ILE A 160 10.70 -9.12 7.61
C ILE A 160 11.42 -8.33 8.71
N ASP A 161 11.72 -8.91 9.86
CA ASP A 161 12.49 -8.23 10.93
C ASP A 161 13.85 -7.74 10.42
N GLY A 162 14.51 -8.51 9.56
CA GLY A 162 15.75 -8.11 8.90
C GLY A 162 15.56 -6.91 7.96
N ILE A 163 14.50 -6.92 7.15
CA ILE A 163 14.16 -5.80 6.24
C ILE A 163 13.82 -4.54 7.03
N LEU A 164 13.03 -4.68 8.09
CA LEU A 164 12.64 -3.58 8.98
C LEU A 164 13.86 -2.97 9.68
N SER A 165 14.76 -3.80 10.21
CA SER A 165 16.00 -3.34 10.85
C SER A 165 16.89 -2.57 9.88
N ALA A 166 17.10 -3.11 8.67
CA ALA A 166 17.88 -2.43 7.63
C ALA A 166 17.20 -1.14 7.16
N THR A 167 15.87 -1.10 7.09
CA THR A 167 15.12 0.11 6.72
C THR A 167 15.29 1.20 7.77
N GLN A 168 15.13 0.88 9.04
CA GLN A 168 15.31 1.84 10.13
C GLN A 168 16.75 2.37 10.17
N GLU A 169 17.75 1.52 10.01
CA GLU A 169 19.15 1.93 9.96
C GLU A 169 19.45 2.88 8.79
N LEU A 170 18.97 2.54 7.59
CA LEU A 170 19.31 3.27 6.36
C LEU A 170 18.51 4.55 6.17
N THR A 171 17.31 4.64 6.74
CA THR A 171 16.41 5.80 6.54
C THR A 171 16.21 6.64 7.79
N GLY A 172 16.49 6.09 8.98
CA GLY A 172 16.18 6.73 10.27
C GLY A 172 14.69 6.82 10.58
N VAL A 173 13.82 6.28 9.72
CA VAL A 173 12.37 6.28 9.88
C VAL A 173 11.95 5.07 10.72
N PRO A 174 10.95 5.19 11.61
CA PRO A 174 10.43 4.06 12.36
C PRO A 174 9.98 2.90 11.44
N PRO A 175 10.22 1.65 11.83
CA PRO A 175 9.76 0.46 11.11
C PRO A 175 8.25 0.46 10.88
N LEU A 176 7.83 0.04 9.67
CA LEU A 176 6.43 -0.23 9.35
C LEU A 176 6.25 -1.71 9.02
N LEU A 177 5.69 -2.48 9.96
CA LEU A 177 5.26 -3.84 9.66
C LEU A 177 4.04 -3.77 8.73
N GLN A 178 4.12 -4.48 7.61
CA GLN A 178 3.02 -4.64 6.68
C GLN A 178 2.58 -6.09 6.60
N ILE A 179 1.32 -6.35 6.98
CA ILE A 179 0.72 -7.69 7.00
C ILE A 179 -0.73 -7.63 6.52
N SER A 180 -1.28 -8.76 6.11
CA SER A 180 -2.71 -8.85 5.77
C SER A 180 -3.58 -8.58 6.98
N ALA A 181 -4.72 -7.92 6.75
CA ALA A 181 -5.80 -7.88 7.72
C ALA A 181 -6.52 -9.25 7.78
N PRO A 182 -7.35 -9.51 8.81
CA PRO A 182 -7.98 -10.82 9.01
C PRO A 182 -8.77 -11.33 7.79
N TYR A 183 -9.53 -10.47 7.10
CA TYR A 183 -10.36 -10.93 5.98
C TYR A 183 -9.53 -11.30 4.76
N SER A 184 -8.55 -10.48 4.37
CA SER A 184 -7.66 -10.81 3.25
C SER A 184 -6.78 -12.01 3.55
N LEU A 185 -6.29 -12.16 4.79
CA LEU A 185 -5.60 -13.38 5.20
C LEU A 185 -6.52 -14.59 5.02
N ALA A 186 -7.75 -14.54 5.53
CA ALA A 186 -8.72 -15.61 5.37
C ALA A 186 -8.97 -15.94 3.88
N ALA A 187 -9.13 -14.92 3.02
CA ALA A 187 -9.34 -15.11 1.59
C ALA A 187 -8.20 -15.89 0.92
N ASP A 188 -6.95 -15.61 1.28
CA ASP A 188 -5.78 -16.26 0.69
C ASP A 188 -5.61 -17.72 1.15
N ILE A 189 -5.91 -18.03 2.42
CA ILE A 189 -5.68 -19.37 2.99
C ILE A 189 -6.90 -20.29 3.00
N TYR A 190 -8.11 -19.72 2.91
CA TYR A 190 -9.39 -20.44 2.82
C TYR A 190 -9.90 -20.53 1.37
N GLY A 191 -9.47 -19.58 0.52
CA GLY A 191 -9.97 -19.36 -0.82
C GLY A 191 -11.09 -18.32 -0.88
N GLN A 192 -10.98 -17.36 -1.81
CA GLN A 192 -11.94 -16.26 -1.95
C GLN A 192 -13.36 -16.74 -2.26
N GLU A 193 -13.54 -17.62 -3.25
CA GLU A 193 -14.85 -18.12 -3.64
C GLU A 193 -15.57 -18.90 -2.53
N PRO A 194 -14.95 -19.91 -1.88
CA PRO A 194 -15.59 -20.60 -0.78
C PRO A 194 -15.84 -19.69 0.43
N LEU A 195 -14.94 -18.75 0.74
CA LEU A 195 -15.15 -17.76 1.81
C LEU A 195 -16.37 -16.87 1.53
N LEU A 196 -16.53 -16.38 0.30
CA LEU A 196 -17.70 -15.59 -0.11
C LEU A 196 -19.01 -16.37 0.00
N ALA A 197 -18.99 -17.66 -0.36
CA ALA A 197 -20.16 -18.53 -0.19
C ALA A 197 -20.55 -18.66 1.30
N ASP A 198 -19.57 -18.65 2.20
CA ASP A 198 -19.77 -18.77 3.63
C ASP A 198 -20.15 -17.45 4.31
N VAL A 199 -19.70 -16.30 3.80
CA VAL A 199 -20.23 -14.99 4.22
C VAL A 199 -21.75 -14.94 4.06
N VAL A 200 -22.29 -15.55 3.01
CA VAL A 200 -23.73 -15.59 2.75
C VAL A 200 -24.44 -16.70 3.54
N SER A 201 -23.85 -17.90 3.59
CA SER A 201 -24.53 -19.09 4.14
C SER A 201 -24.32 -19.31 5.63
N ASP A 202 -23.19 -18.87 6.19
CA ASP A 202 -22.81 -19.06 7.59
C ASP A 202 -21.88 -17.93 8.09
N PRO A 203 -22.38 -16.68 8.16
CA PRO A 203 -21.59 -15.50 8.54
C PRO A 203 -21.02 -15.59 9.97
N ASN A 204 -21.63 -16.38 10.86
CA ASN A 204 -21.16 -16.53 12.23
C ASN A 204 -19.86 -17.33 12.29
N THR A 205 -19.74 -18.41 11.51
CA THR A 205 -18.51 -19.18 11.40
C THR A 205 -17.40 -18.35 10.75
N VAL A 206 -17.72 -17.52 9.74
CA VAL A 206 -16.75 -16.59 9.17
C VAL A 206 -16.26 -15.59 10.21
N ASN A 207 -17.14 -14.96 10.98
CA ASN A 207 -16.71 -14.05 12.04
C ASN A 207 -15.84 -14.76 13.10
N ALA A 208 -16.15 -16.00 13.47
CA ALA A 208 -15.32 -16.77 14.39
C ALA A 208 -13.92 -17.09 13.81
N LEU A 209 -13.84 -17.39 12.51
CA LEU A 209 -12.58 -17.54 11.78
C LEU A 209 -11.77 -16.24 11.81
N LEU A 210 -12.39 -15.10 11.49
CA LEU A 210 -11.70 -13.80 11.46
C LEU A 210 -11.19 -13.40 12.85
N ASP A 211 -11.99 -13.66 13.90
CA ASP A 211 -11.59 -13.44 15.29
C ASP A 211 -10.38 -14.30 15.67
N HIS A 212 -10.38 -15.57 15.27
CA HIS A 212 -9.27 -16.47 15.52
C HIS A 212 -7.99 -16.05 14.79
N LEU A 213 -8.09 -15.60 13.53
CA LEU A 213 -6.94 -15.02 12.82
C LEU A 213 -6.42 -13.76 13.53
N GLY A 214 -7.31 -12.92 14.05
CA GLY A 214 -6.94 -11.76 14.86
C GLY A 214 -6.23 -12.15 16.16
N ASP A 215 -6.81 -13.07 16.92
CA ASP A 215 -6.37 -13.40 18.29
C ASP A 215 -5.15 -14.32 18.32
N GLU A 216 -5.06 -15.31 17.41
CA GLU A 216 -4.03 -16.36 17.47
C GLU A 216 -2.89 -16.16 16.47
N VAL A 217 -3.06 -15.33 15.44
CA VAL A 217 -2.07 -15.13 14.38
C VAL A 217 -1.57 -13.69 14.32
N LEU A 218 -2.43 -12.75 13.96
CA LEU A 218 -2.05 -11.37 13.65
C LEU A 218 -1.75 -10.55 14.90
N GLY A 219 -2.56 -10.68 15.95
CA GLY A 219 -2.34 -10.08 17.25
C GLY A 219 -0.96 -10.39 17.83
N PRO A 220 -0.59 -11.68 17.97
CA PRO A 220 0.74 -12.10 18.41
C PRO A 220 1.89 -11.61 17.51
N TRP A 221 1.68 -11.51 16.20
CA TRP A 221 2.71 -10.96 15.29
C TRP A 221 2.94 -9.47 15.57
N MET A 222 1.87 -8.70 15.75
CA MET A 222 1.99 -7.30 16.16
C MET A 222 2.64 -7.17 17.55
N ASP A 223 2.30 -8.03 18.52
CA ASP A 223 2.96 -8.04 19.83
C ASP A 223 4.48 -8.22 19.68
N HIS A 224 4.93 -9.23 18.91
CA HIS A 224 6.34 -9.46 18.59
C HIS A 224 7.00 -8.25 17.91
N HIS A 225 6.29 -7.61 16.97
CA HIS A 225 6.79 -6.43 16.29
C HIS A 225 7.02 -5.26 17.25
N PHE A 226 6.07 -4.95 18.13
CA PHE A 226 6.23 -3.85 19.08
C PHE A 226 7.20 -4.17 20.22
N GLU A 227 7.45 -5.44 20.53
CA GLU A 227 8.55 -5.86 21.40
C GLU A 227 9.92 -5.63 20.74
N THR A 228 10.02 -5.93 19.44
CA THR A 228 11.27 -5.83 18.66
C THR A 228 11.57 -4.39 18.23
N PHE A 229 10.54 -3.64 17.85
CA PHE A 229 10.58 -2.26 17.36
C PHE A 229 9.60 -1.39 18.16
N PRO A 230 9.97 -0.94 19.37
CA PRO A 230 9.05 -0.22 20.26
C PRO A 230 8.51 1.09 19.69
N ASP A 231 9.20 1.72 18.74
CA ASP A 231 8.80 2.92 18.00
C ASP A 231 8.13 2.64 16.65
N GLY A 232 8.04 1.36 16.26
CA GLY A 232 7.46 0.90 15.00
C GLY A 232 5.95 1.10 14.91
N TRP A 233 5.39 0.70 13.79
CA TRP A 233 3.98 0.85 13.44
C TRP A 233 3.53 -0.30 12.54
N VAL A 234 2.22 -0.49 12.43
CA VAL A 234 1.64 -1.56 11.62
C VAL A 234 0.66 -0.99 10.61
N GLU A 235 0.86 -1.35 9.35
CA GLU A 235 -0.12 -1.18 8.28
C GLU A 235 -0.72 -2.55 7.95
N LEU A 236 -2.03 -2.66 8.14
CA LEU A 236 -2.82 -3.77 7.68
C LEU A 236 -3.26 -3.53 6.24
N SER A 237 -3.47 -4.62 5.50
CA SER A 237 -3.98 -4.58 4.14
C SER A 237 -5.18 -5.50 3.98
N ASP A 238 -6.37 -4.92 3.74
CA ASP A 238 -7.60 -5.68 3.55
C ASP A 238 -8.27 -5.55 2.16
N ALA A 239 -7.50 -5.74 1.09
CA ALA A 239 -8.02 -5.64 -0.27
C ALA A 239 -9.23 -6.57 -0.52
N SER A 240 -9.21 -7.83 -0.05
CA SER A 240 -10.33 -8.76 -0.24
C SER A 240 -11.53 -8.46 0.67
N GLY A 241 -11.31 -7.79 1.80
CA GLY A 241 -12.35 -7.29 2.71
C GLY A 241 -13.02 -5.99 2.25
N SER A 242 -12.60 -5.47 1.09
CA SER A 242 -13.06 -4.20 0.55
C SER A 242 -14.53 -4.19 0.12
N PRO A 243 -15.20 -3.02 0.15
CA PRO A 243 -16.61 -2.89 -0.27
C PRO A 243 -16.82 -3.31 -1.73
N PHE A 244 -15.81 -3.19 -2.59
CA PHE A 244 -15.84 -3.72 -3.96
C PHE A 244 -16.12 -5.22 -4.05
N PHE A 245 -15.53 -6.02 -3.15
CA PHE A 245 -15.61 -7.48 -3.20
C PHE A 245 -16.76 -8.04 -2.36
N ILE A 246 -16.95 -7.51 -1.14
CA ILE A 246 -17.90 -8.08 -0.18
C ILE A 246 -19.12 -7.20 0.10
N GLY A 247 -19.17 -6.01 -0.52
CA GLY A 247 -20.20 -5.00 -0.27
C GLY A 247 -19.90 -4.16 0.97
N PRO A 248 -20.43 -2.92 1.03
CA PRO A 248 -20.14 -1.97 2.11
C PRO A 248 -20.61 -2.49 3.47
N GLU A 249 -21.77 -3.16 3.53
CA GLU A 249 -22.28 -3.69 4.80
C GLU A 249 -21.35 -4.77 5.40
N ASN A 250 -20.86 -5.72 4.60
CA ASN A 250 -19.94 -6.75 5.11
C ASN A 250 -18.53 -6.20 5.37
N CYS A 251 -18.06 -5.23 4.56
CA CYS A 251 -16.83 -4.50 4.84
C CYS A 251 -16.85 -3.93 6.26
N MET A 252 -17.94 -3.27 6.66
CA MET A 252 -18.08 -2.70 8.00
C MET A 252 -18.29 -3.76 9.08
N GLN A 253 -19.16 -4.75 8.85
CA GLN A 253 -19.63 -5.67 9.89
C GLN A 253 -18.75 -6.91 10.09
N MET A 254 -17.89 -7.25 9.12
CA MET A 254 -17.00 -8.41 9.18
C MET A 254 -15.54 -7.98 9.15
N SER A 255 -15.09 -7.38 8.04
CA SER A 255 -13.68 -7.00 7.85
C SER A 255 -13.22 -5.96 8.89
N ILE A 256 -13.79 -4.76 8.87
CA ILE A 256 -13.45 -3.68 9.82
C ILE A 256 -13.75 -4.10 11.27
N ARG A 257 -14.83 -4.85 11.50
CA ARG A 257 -15.17 -5.38 12.82
C ARG A 257 -14.10 -6.34 13.36
N SER A 258 -13.52 -7.19 12.52
CA SER A 258 -12.45 -8.12 12.93
C SER A 258 -11.16 -7.38 13.30
N ILE A 259 -10.79 -6.32 12.57
CA ILE A 259 -9.65 -5.46 12.90
C ILE A 259 -9.86 -4.79 14.26
N ARG A 260 -11.04 -4.21 14.50
CA ARG A 260 -11.37 -3.58 15.80
C ARG A 260 -11.34 -4.58 16.96
N HIS A 261 -11.77 -5.83 16.73
CA HIS A 261 -11.70 -6.89 17.73
C HIS A 261 -10.26 -7.25 18.07
N MET A 262 -9.43 -7.47 17.05
CA MET A 262 -8.00 -7.80 17.19
C MET A 262 -7.23 -6.71 17.96
N LEU A 263 -7.58 -5.44 17.77
CA LEU A 263 -6.94 -4.31 18.43
C LEU A 263 -7.53 -3.98 19.81
N ARG A 264 -8.58 -4.68 20.24
CA ARG A 264 -9.22 -4.44 21.54
C ARG A 264 -8.20 -4.65 22.66
N ASP A 265 -8.10 -3.67 23.55
CA ASP A 265 -7.21 -3.69 24.71
C ASP A 265 -5.69 -3.71 24.38
N LYS A 266 -5.30 -3.51 23.11
CA LYS A 266 -3.88 -3.42 22.70
C LYS A 266 -3.32 -2.02 22.98
N PRO A 267 -2.17 -1.91 23.69
CA PRO A 267 -1.59 -0.61 24.06
C PRO A 267 -1.03 0.18 22.87
N TYR A 268 -0.83 -0.48 21.73
CA TYR A 268 -0.30 0.09 20.49
C TYR A 268 -1.39 0.32 19.43
N ALA A 269 -2.68 0.19 19.77
CA ALA A 269 -3.78 0.26 18.81
C ALA A 269 -3.83 1.59 18.02
N ASP A 270 -3.30 2.67 18.58
CA ASP A 270 -3.16 3.98 17.93
C ASP A 270 -2.04 4.04 16.87
N ARG A 271 -1.20 3.00 16.81
CA ARG A 271 -0.11 2.83 15.83
C ARG A 271 -0.36 1.70 14.83
N VAL A 272 -1.60 1.23 14.76
CA VAL A 272 -2.06 0.27 13.75
C VAL A 272 -3.12 0.94 12.89
N PHE A 273 -3.01 0.79 11.57
CA PHE A 273 -4.02 1.30 10.66
C PHE A 273 -4.26 0.36 9.47
N ASP A 274 -5.45 0.44 8.87
CA ASP A 274 -5.76 -0.16 7.58
C ASP A 274 -6.42 0.86 6.67
N ASN A 275 -5.89 1.01 5.46
CA ASN A 275 -6.45 1.86 4.41
C ASN A 275 -6.59 1.18 3.07
N ASN A 276 -6.29 -0.10 2.95
CA ASN A 276 -6.36 -0.79 1.67
C ASN A 276 -7.78 -1.29 1.38
N PHE A 277 -8.77 -0.40 1.56
CA PHE A 277 -10.17 -0.65 1.26
C PHE A 277 -10.56 0.02 -0.06
N ARG A 278 -10.90 -0.78 -1.07
CA ARG A 278 -11.19 -0.36 -2.43
C ARG A 278 -12.68 -0.34 -2.74
N GLY A 279 -13.14 0.66 -3.50
CA GLY A 279 -14.45 0.62 -4.18
C GLY A 279 -15.56 1.35 -3.46
N ASP A 280 -15.28 2.53 -2.92
CA ASP A 280 -16.27 3.34 -2.20
C ASP A 280 -17.48 3.74 -3.04
N PHE A 281 -17.36 3.79 -4.37
CA PHE A 281 -18.50 3.99 -5.27
C PHE A 281 -19.61 2.96 -5.08
N VAL A 282 -19.31 1.76 -4.55
CA VAL A 282 -20.30 0.71 -4.29
C VAL A 282 -21.27 1.14 -3.18
N ALA A 283 -20.82 1.95 -2.21
CA ALA A 283 -21.70 2.52 -1.19
C ALA A 283 -22.74 3.48 -1.78
N GLY A 284 -22.36 4.18 -2.87
CA GLY A 284 -23.24 5.06 -3.64
C GLY A 284 -24.09 4.36 -4.70
N ALA A 285 -23.85 3.07 -4.97
CA ALA A 285 -24.52 2.35 -6.05
C ALA A 285 -25.96 1.99 -5.66
N LYS A 286 -26.92 2.34 -6.53
CA LYS A 286 -28.33 1.95 -6.36
C LYS A 286 -28.44 0.43 -6.43
N LYS A 287 -28.94 -0.23 -5.38
CA LYS A 287 -29.40 -1.62 -5.46
C LYS A 287 -30.43 -1.68 -6.60
N LYS A 288 -30.21 -2.55 -7.60
CA LYS A 288 -31.19 -2.76 -8.69
C LYS A 288 -32.42 -3.46 -8.12
N ASP A 289 -33.31 -2.71 -7.49
CA ASP A 289 -34.64 -3.19 -7.17
C ASP A 289 -35.45 -3.32 -8.45
N ARG A 290 -35.97 -4.51 -8.72
CA ARG A 290 -36.83 -4.83 -9.88
C ARG A 290 -38.23 -4.20 -9.78
N ARG A 291 -38.46 -3.17 -8.94
CA ARG A 291 -39.78 -2.56 -8.74
C ARG A 291 -39.78 -1.03 -8.74
N SER A 292 -40.55 -0.51 -9.71
CA SER A 292 -41.22 0.79 -9.79
C SER A 292 -40.40 2.09 -9.80
N ARG A 293 -40.68 2.90 -10.82
CA ARG A 293 -40.00 4.12 -11.26
C ARG A 293 -40.60 5.40 -10.61
N ARG A 294 -40.67 5.46 -9.27
CA ARG A 294 -41.14 6.66 -8.55
C ARG A 294 -40.38 6.85 -7.24
N GLU A 295 -39.17 7.37 -7.33
CA GLU A 295 -38.49 8.16 -6.27
C GLU A 295 -37.05 8.42 -6.72
N VAL A 296 -36.74 9.65 -7.12
CA VAL A 296 -35.39 10.04 -7.57
C VAL A 296 -34.69 10.89 -6.52
N GLN A 297 -35.44 11.65 -5.72
CA GLN A 297 -34.89 12.58 -4.72
C GLN A 297 -34.49 11.90 -3.39
N THR A 298 -35.21 10.88 -2.93
CA THR A 298 -34.86 10.11 -1.72
C THR A 298 -33.63 9.22 -1.90
N ALA A 299 -33.26 8.91 -3.14
CA ALA A 299 -32.20 7.96 -3.45
C ALA A 299 -30.77 8.56 -3.44
N GLU A 300 -30.62 9.87 -3.67
CA GLU A 300 -29.31 10.55 -3.62
C GLU A 300 -28.87 10.77 -2.16
N ASP A 301 -29.76 11.26 -1.29
CA ASP A 301 -29.48 11.44 0.13
C ASP A 301 -29.05 10.11 0.81
N THR A 302 -29.77 9.02 0.54
CA THR A 302 -29.45 7.68 1.08
C THR A 302 -28.07 7.17 0.60
N SER A 303 -27.66 7.51 -0.62
CA SER A 303 -26.38 7.07 -1.18
C SER A 303 -25.19 7.81 -0.54
N GLN A 304 -25.38 9.09 -0.23
CA GLN A 304 -24.38 9.90 0.47
C GLN A 304 -24.26 9.50 1.94
N GLU A 305 -25.37 9.21 2.62
CA GLU A 305 -25.37 8.70 4.00
C GLU A 305 -24.58 7.40 4.14
N LYS A 306 -24.76 6.44 3.22
CA LYS A 306 -24.00 5.17 3.23
C LYS A 306 -22.51 5.35 3.00
N LEU A 307 -22.14 6.26 2.12
CA LEU A 307 -20.73 6.57 1.87
C LEU A 307 -20.09 7.21 3.12
N LEU A 308 -20.82 8.07 3.82
CA LEU A 308 -20.38 8.64 5.09
C LEU A 308 -20.24 7.57 6.19
N GLU A 309 -21.21 6.65 6.30
CA GLU A 309 -21.14 5.53 7.26
C GLU A 309 -19.92 4.64 6.99
N LEU A 310 -19.67 4.29 5.72
CA LEU A 310 -18.48 3.55 5.32
C LEU A 310 -17.19 4.33 5.63
N THR A 311 -17.18 5.64 5.40
CA THR A 311 -16.04 6.51 5.72
C THR A 311 -15.76 6.52 7.22
N ASP A 312 -16.79 6.64 8.06
CA ASP A 312 -16.66 6.57 9.52
C ASP A 312 -16.13 5.20 9.98
N ALA A 313 -16.58 4.13 9.32
CA ALA A 313 -16.07 2.79 9.59
C ALA A 313 -14.58 2.65 9.22
N LYS A 314 -14.16 3.12 8.05
CA LYS A 314 -12.74 3.11 7.65
C LYS A 314 -11.88 3.95 8.59
N VAL A 315 -12.29 5.17 8.91
CA VAL A 315 -11.55 6.07 9.82
C VAL A 315 -11.38 5.45 11.22
N SER A 316 -12.31 4.62 11.68
CA SER A 316 -12.15 3.94 12.97
C SER A 316 -10.99 2.93 13.04
N VAL A 317 -10.54 2.43 11.88
CA VAL A 317 -9.38 1.53 11.75
C VAL A 317 -8.23 2.21 11.02
N ASN A 318 -8.38 3.48 10.66
CA ASN A 318 -7.29 4.37 10.31
C ASN A 318 -7.57 5.78 10.85
N PRO A 319 -7.20 6.06 12.11
CA PRO A 319 -7.44 7.36 12.70
C PRO A 319 -6.38 8.40 12.31
N VAL A 320 -5.39 8.06 11.47
CA VAL A 320 -4.22 8.92 11.20
C VAL A 320 -4.29 9.69 9.89
N PHE A 321 -5.10 9.27 8.91
CA PHE A 321 -5.31 10.00 7.66
C PHE A 321 -6.59 9.57 6.94
N ILE A 322 -6.93 10.23 5.83
CA ILE A 322 -7.93 9.74 4.89
C ILE A 322 -7.24 9.34 3.60
N MET A 323 -7.56 8.15 3.09
CA MET A 323 -7.05 7.66 1.81
C MET A 323 -8.18 7.60 0.78
N ARG A 324 -7.87 8.06 -0.44
CA ARG A 324 -8.62 7.75 -1.65
C ARG A 324 -7.76 6.83 -2.50
N LEU A 325 -8.23 5.64 -2.82
CA LEU A 325 -7.61 4.73 -3.79
C LEU A 325 -8.20 4.93 -5.19
N GLU A 326 -7.49 4.47 -6.21
CA GLU A 326 -7.94 4.52 -7.61
C GLU A 326 -9.30 3.86 -7.81
N ALA A 327 -9.43 2.68 -7.21
CA ALA A 327 -10.60 1.82 -7.32
C ALA A 327 -11.84 2.41 -6.63
N ASP A 328 -11.69 3.46 -5.82
CA ASP A 328 -12.83 4.06 -5.11
C ASP A 328 -13.79 4.76 -6.04
N LYS A 329 -13.31 5.31 -7.17
CA LYS A 329 -14.13 6.01 -8.19
C LYS A 329 -15.07 7.10 -7.65
N VAL A 330 -14.84 7.55 -6.41
CA VAL A 330 -15.47 8.72 -5.79
C VAL A 330 -14.58 9.94 -6.03
N ASN A 331 -15.21 11.10 -6.22
CA ASN A 331 -14.50 12.34 -6.49
C ASN A 331 -13.62 12.76 -5.29
N VAL A 332 -12.40 13.25 -5.56
CA VAL A 332 -11.44 13.67 -4.53
C VAL A 332 -12.00 14.75 -3.58
N SER A 333 -12.91 15.60 -4.05
CA SER A 333 -13.53 16.65 -3.22
C SER A 333 -14.33 16.10 -2.03
N PHE A 334 -14.87 14.89 -2.13
CA PHE A 334 -15.50 14.22 -0.98
C PHE A 334 -14.47 13.94 0.11
N TYR A 335 -13.33 13.35 -0.26
CA TYR A 335 -12.25 13.03 0.67
C TYR A 335 -11.58 14.30 1.23
N GLU A 336 -11.40 15.34 0.42
CA GLU A 336 -10.92 16.66 0.88
C GLU A 336 -11.83 17.21 2.00
N GLN A 337 -13.15 17.21 1.78
CA GLN A 337 -14.11 17.70 2.77
C GLN A 337 -14.10 16.87 4.05
N GLU A 338 -14.11 15.54 3.92
CA GLU A 338 -14.15 14.65 5.08
C GLU A 338 -12.82 14.68 5.87
N ALA A 339 -11.69 14.92 5.19
CA ALA A 339 -10.37 15.09 5.80
C ALA A 339 -10.29 16.38 6.62
N ILE A 340 -10.70 17.51 6.03
CA ILE A 340 -10.77 18.80 6.73
C ILE A 340 -11.71 18.72 7.93
N LYS A 341 -12.91 18.14 7.74
CA LYS A 341 -13.91 17.98 8.81
C LYS A 341 -13.40 17.16 9.99
N ARG A 342 -12.55 16.17 9.74
CA ARG A 342 -11.98 15.28 10.76
C ARG A 342 -10.62 15.73 11.27
N ASN A 343 -10.06 16.81 10.72
CA ASN A 343 -8.71 17.28 11.03
C ASN A 343 -7.64 16.20 10.75
N LEU A 344 -7.78 15.52 9.60
CA LEU A 344 -6.87 14.45 9.17
C LEU A 344 -6.20 14.83 7.84
N PRO A 345 -4.94 14.43 7.61
CA PRO A 345 -4.29 14.58 6.31
C PRO A 345 -4.94 13.69 5.24
N LEU A 346 -4.73 14.04 3.97
CA LEU A 346 -5.27 13.33 2.81
C LEU A 346 -4.16 12.65 1.99
N THR A 347 -4.39 11.40 1.62
CA THR A 347 -3.59 10.62 0.66
C THR A 347 -4.43 10.25 -0.56
N CYS A 348 -3.91 10.49 -1.76
CA CYS A 348 -4.56 10.17 -3.02
C CYS A 348 -3.75 9.15 -3.82
N GLY A 349 -4.35 8.00 -4.08
CA GLY A 349 -3.80 6.86 -4.82
C GLY A 349 -3.89 7.02 -6.33
N ILE A 350 -2.79 6.67 -6.99
CA ILE A 350 -2.68 6.38 -8.42
C ILE A 350 -2.55 4.86 -8.55
N GLY A 351 -3.56 4.24 -9.16
CA GLY A 351 -3.59 2.78 -9.31
C GLY A 351 -2.62 2.32 -10.40
N SER A 352 -2.08 1.12 -10.24
CA SER A 352 -1.22 0.53 -11.28
C SER A 352 -1.87 0.48 -12.67
N PRO A 353 -3.18 0.22 -12.87
CA PRO A 353 -3.77 0.24 -14.20
C PRO A 353 -3.72 1.62 -14.90
N GLN A 354 -3.65 2.72 -14.13
CA GLN A 354 -3.54 4.07 -14.71
C GLN A 354 -2.16 4.34 -15.32
N ILE A 355 -1.15 3.56 -14.93
CA ILE A 355 0.23 3.72 -15.37
C ILE A 355 0.81 2.44 -15.99
N ASP A 356 0.07 1.35 -16.10
CA ASP A 356 0.56 0.09 -16.68
C ASP A 356 0.46 0.12 -18.21
N ARG A 357 1.55 -0.13 -18.91
CA ARG A 357 1.62 -0.06 -20.38
C ARG A 357 0.68 -1.04 -21.10
N ASN A 358 0.30 -2.14 -20.44
CA ASN A 358 -0.61 -3.13 -21.02
C ASN A 358 -2.09 -2.78 -20.74
N SER A 359 -2.34 -1.84 -19.83
CA SER A 359 -3.68 -1.36 -19.48
C SER A 359 -4.08 -0.07 -20.21
N ILE A 360 -3.13 0.57 -20.90
CA ILE A 360 -3.33 1.85 -21.59
C ILE A 360 -3.65 1.60 -23.07
N GLU A 361 -4.87 1.94 -23.48
CA GLU A 361 -5.31 1.83 -24.88
C GLU A 361 -4.90 3.05 -25.71
N ASP A 362 -5.05 4.27 -25.16
CA ASP A 362 -4.73 5.54 -25.81
C ASP A 362 -3.79 6.36 -24.92
N ILE A 363 -2.51 6.38 -25.28
CA ILE A 363 -1.48 7.07 -24.51
C ILE A 363 -1.66 8.59 -24.52
N ASP A 364 -2.13 9.18 -25.63
CA ASP A 364 -2.27 10.63 -25.74
C ASP A 364 -3.44 11.14 -24.89
N ALA A 365 -4.57 10.41 -24.90
CA ALA A 365 -5.68 10.70 -24.00
C ALA A 365 -5.29 10.48 -22.53
N THR A 366 -4.54 9.41 -22.25
CA THR A 366 -4.10 9.08 -20.88
C THR A 366 -3.16 10.15 -20.32
N ARG A 367 -2.22 10.68 -21.12
CA ARG A 367 -1.33 11.79 -20.71
C ARG A 367 -2.10 13.02 -20.25
N ILE A 368 -3.19 13.35 -20.93
CA ILE A 368 -4.04 14.50 -20.57
C ILE A 368 -4.78 14.21 -19.27
N SER A 369 -5.50 13.08 -19.21
CA SER A 369 -6.32 12.71 -18.05
C SER A 369 -5.48 12.57 -16.78
N ILE A 370 -4.33 11.90 -16.85
CA ILE A 370 -3.49 11.64 -15.67
C ILE A 370 -2.89 12.93 -15.11
N ARG A 371 -2.58 13.91 -15.98
CA ARG A 371 -2.09 15.22 -15.55
C ARG A 371 -3.18 16.00 -14.82
N GLU A 372 -4.40 15.97 -15.34
CA GLU A 372 -5.56 16.61 -14.71
C GLU A 372 -5.86 15.98 -13.34
N ASP A 373 -5.86 14.64 -13.25
CA ASP A 373 -6.03 13.91 -12.00
C ASP A 373 -4.93 14.25 -10.99
N ALA A 374 -3.66 14.16 -11.40
CA ALA A 374 -2.51 14.46 -10.55
C ALA A 374 -2.57 15.90 -10.01
N ARG A 375 -2.88 16.88 -10.87
CA ARG A 375 -3.06 18.27 -10.45
C ARG A 375 -4.19 18.41 -9.44
N SER A 376 -5.34 17.80 -9.71
CA SER A 376 -6.48 17.83 -8.79
C SER A 376 -6.12 17.23 -7.43
N PHE A 377 -5.37 16.13 -7.41
CA PHE A 377 -4.93 15.50 -6.16
C PHE A 377 -3.98 16.41 -5.39
N VAL A 378 -2.95 16.94 -6.05
CA VAL A 378 -1.98 17.86 -5.44
C VAL A 378 -2.68 19.09 -4.85
N GLU A 379 -3.63 19.68 -5.56
CA GLU A 379 -4.41 20.82 -5.07
C GLU A 379 -5.26 20.47 -3.85
N SER A 380 -6.00 19.36 -3.89
CA SER A 380 -6.84 18.90 -2.77
C SER A 380 -6.02 18.59 -1.53
N ILE A 381 -4.93 17.84 -1.68
CA ILE A 381 -3.96 17.56 -0.61
C ILE A 381 -3.48 18.87 0.00
N LYS A 382 -3.03 19.80 -0.84
CA LYS A 382 -2.47 21.07 -0.38
C LYS A 382 -3.48 21.84 0.48
N ARG A 383 -4.74 21.92 0.04
CA ARG A 383 -5.81 22.57 0.81
C ARG A 383 -6.03 21.90 2.16
N VAL A 384 -6.01 20.56 2.20
CA VAL A 384 -6.10 19.82 3.47
C VAL A 384 -4.93 20.19 4.38
N CYS A 385 -3.68 20.12 3.88
CA CYS A 385 -2.49 20.47 4.65
C CYS A 385 -2.49 21.93 5.17
N GLU A 386 -3.12 22.86 4.45
CA GLU A 386 -3.29 24.25 4.89
C GLU A 386 -4.44 24.44 5.90
N SER A 387 -5.31 23.45 6.06
CA SER A 387 -6.56 23.54 6.84
C SER A 387 -6.59 22.66 8.09
N VAL A 388 -5.70 21.67 8.21
CA VAL A 388 -5.66 20.72 9.34
C VAL A 388 -4.43 20.93 10.21
N ASP A 389 -4.50 20.46 11.45
CA ASP A 389 -3.38 20.47 12.39
C ASP A 389 -2.40 19.37 12.02
N LEU A 390 -1.29 19.75 11.39
CA LEU A 390 -0.18 18.85 11.07
C LEU A 390 0.90 18.91 12.15
N PRO A 391 1.63 17.81 12.41
CA PRO A 391 2.83 17.87 13.24
C PRO A 391 3.90 18.74 12.57
N GLN A 392 4.92 19.11 13.34
CA GLN A 392 6.00 20.00 12.88
C GLN A 392 6.68 19.50 11.59
N ASP A 393 6.90 18.20 11.48
CA ASP A 393 7.54 17.56 10.34
C ASP A 393 6.56 17.10 9.25
N ASN A 394 5.26 17.42 9.40
CA ASN A 394 4.18 16.92 8.56
C ASN A 394 4.29 15.42 8.25
N HIS A 395 4.67 14.63 9.26
CA HIS A 395 4.81 13.19 9.13
C HIS A 395 5.85 12.75 8.08
N VAL A 396 6.80 13.58 7.69
CA VAL A 396 7.87 13.14 6.78
C VAL A 396 8.76 12.08 7.44
N GLY A 397 8.99 12.18 8.75
CA GLY A 397 9.82 11.25 9.51
C GLY A 397 9.11 9.95 9.93
N VAL A 398 7.84 9.76 9.58
CA VAL A 398 7.10 8.51 9.81
C VAL A 398 6.82 7.82 8.47
N PRO A 399 6.61 6.50 8.39
CA PRO A 399 6.42 5.82 7.12
C PRO A 399 5.01 5.96 6.49
N TRP A 400 4.06 6.66 7.13
CA TRP A 400 2.74 7.10 6.59
C TRP A 400 2.48 8.59 6.95
N PRO A 401 1.43 9.29 6.49
CA PRO A 401 0.89 9.24 5.15
C PRO A 401 1.86 9.84 4.13
N SER A 402 1.60 9.57 2.87
CA SER A 402 2.33 10.14 1.74
C SER A 402 1.32 10.66 0.75
N HIS A 403 1.33 11.96 0.52
CA HIS A 403 0.16 12.64 -0.01
C HIS A 403 -0.32 12.14 -1.40
N VAL A 404 0.60 11.94 -2.34
CA VAL A 404 0.32 11.23 -3.61
C VAL A 404 0.94 9.85 -3.51
N TYR A 405 0.13 8.81 -3.65
CA TYR A 405 0.57 7.44 -3.48
C TYR A 405 0.47 6.69 -4.81
N PHE A 406 1.59 6.22 -5.35
CA PHE A 406 1.56 5.23 -6.42
C PHE A 406 1.34 3.86 -5.78
N GLU A 407 0.12 3.31 -5.97
CA GLU A 407 -0.29 2.06 -5.34
C GLU A 407 0.67 0.92 -5.66
N ASP A 408 1.14 0.85 -6.90
CA ASP A 408 2.19 -0.07 -7.34
C ASP A 408 2.93 0.46 -8.58
N ILE A 409 4.27 0.44 -8.54
CA ILE A 409 5.14 0.65 -9.70
C ILE A 409 5.94 -0.63 -9.97
N ASN A 410 5.92 -1.09 -11.22
CA ASN A 410 6.58 -2.32 -11.64
C ASN A 410 7.30 -2.14 -13.00
N GLY A 411 7.97 -3.19 -13.49
CA GLY A 411 8.72 -3.14 -14.76
C GLY A 411 7.87 -2.90 -16.02
N GLN A 412 6.54 -2.97 -15.93
CA GLN A 412 5.56 -2.67 -16.98
C GLN A 412 4.94 -1.28 -16.84
N SER A 413 5.23 -0.53 -15.76
CA SER A 413 4.76 0.85 -15.61
C SER A 413 5.33 1.75 -16.72
N HIS A 414 4.51 2.62 -17.26
CA HIS A 414 4.85 3.61 -18.26
C HIS A 414 5.49 4.82 -17.57
N PHE A 415 6.82 4.84 -17.51
CA PHE A 415 7.55 5.84 -16.73
C PHE A 415 7.26 7.29 -17.14
N GLU A 416 6.92 7.56 -18.40
CA GLU A 416 6.48 8.90 -18.80
C GLU A 416 5.23 9.38 -18.04
N LEU A 417 4.27 8.49 -17.75
CA LEU A 417 3.08 8.86 -16.98
C LEU A 417 3.44 9.10 -15.50
N VAL A 418 4.37 8.32 -14.96
CA VAL A 418 4.94 8.55 -13.63
C VAL A 418 5.62 9.92 -13.57
N GLU A 419 6.38 10.29 -14.61
CA GLU A 419 7.02 11.61 -14.73
C GLU A 419 5.99 12.74 -14.73
N ILE A 420 4.92 12.63 -15.53
CA ILE A 420 3.82 13.62 -15.57
C ILE A 420 3.20 13.84 -14.19
N ILE A 421 2.95 12.77 -13.43
CA ILE A 421 2.38 12.88 -12.08
C ILE A 421 3.37 13.55 -11.13
N LEU A 422 4.64 13.12 -11.16
CA LEU A 422 5.68 13.69 -10.31
C LEU A 422 5.95 15.16 -10.65
N GLU A 423 5.87 15.58 -11.91
CA GLU A 423 5.98 16.99 -12.29
C GLU A 423 4.98 17.87 -11.52
N GLU A 424 3.72 17.46 -11.41
CA GLU A 424 2.70 18.23 -10.67
C GLU A 424 3.02 18.26 -9.16
N VAL A 425 3.60 17.18 -8.59
CA VAL A 425 4.07 17.15 -7.20
C VAL A 425 5.24 18.12 -7.00
N TYR A 426 6.27 18.06 -7.85
CA TYR A 426 7.47 18.92 -7.78
C TYR A 426 7.16 20.40 -8.05
N GLN A 427 6.15 20.70 -8.88
CA GLN A 427 5.69 22.07 -9.14
C GLN A 427 4.82 22.63 -8.02
N SER A 428 4.35 21.79 -7.09
CA SER A 428 3.55 22.23 -5.95
C SER A 428 4.33 23.21 -5.09
N THR A 429 3.78 24.41 -4.91
CA THR A 429 4.39 25.42 -4.05
C THR A 429 4.25 25.02 -2.58
N PRO A 430 5.27 25.27 -1.73
CA PRO A 430 5.18 24.98 -0.31
C PRO A 430 3.92 25.57 0.32
N PHE A 431 3.26 24.79 1.17
CA PHE A 431 2.10 25.27 1.91
C PHE A 431 2.52 26.01 3.19
N LYS A 432 1.66 26.91 3.65
CA LYS A 432 1.87 27.62 4.92
C LYS A 432 1.25 26.81 6.05
N GLN A 433 2.07 26.33 6.98
CA GLN A 433 1.55 25.72 8.20
C GLN A 433 0.75 26.76 9.01
N LEU A 434 -0.42 26.36 9.50
CA LEU A 434 -1.15 27.11 10.53
C LEU A 434 -0.25 27.14 11.78
N LYS A 435 -0.10 28.33 12.37
CA LYS A 435 0.75 28.55 13.54
C LYS A 435 0.06 28.19 14.84
#